data_AF-A0A960JLN5-F1
#
_entry.id   AF-A0A960JLN5-F1
#
_cell.length_a   1.000
_cell.length_b   1.000
_cell.length_c   1.000
_cell.angle_alpha   90.00
_cell.angle_beta   90.00
_cell.angle_gamma   90.00
#
_symmetry.space_group_name_H-M   'P 1'
#
loop_
_entity.id
_entity.type
_entity.pdbx_description
1 polymer ?
#
loop_
_entity_poly.entity_id
_entity_poly.type
_entity_poly.pdbx_seq_one_letter_code
_entity_poly.pdbx_strand_id
1 'polypeptide(L)'
;MVTLNPLRRDRPLGLATASVGDYREVARRRLPRQLFDYIDGGAYEEATLAANTADLEAISLRQRVLRDVSERSMGVSVLGDELSLPVILAPVGLAGMFARRAEVAAARAAEHAGVSFVESTVSICSVEEVAAATKRPPWFQLYV
;
A
#
# COMPACT_ATOMS: atom_id res chain seq x y z
N MET A 1 -20.42 -14.47 -0.77
CA MET A 1 -20.86 -13.06 -0.74
C MET A 1 -20.42 -12.47 0.59
N VAL A 2 -19.20 -11.91 0.65
CA VAL A 2 -18.65 -11.36 1.89
C VAL A 2 -19.18 -9.94 2.02
N THR A 3 -20.16 -9.75 2.89
CA THR A 3 -20.67 -8.42 3.24
C THR A 3 -19.54 -7.65 3.93
N LEU A 4 -18.89 -6.75 3.20
CA LEU A 4 -18.01 -5.74 3.80
C LEU A 4 -18.86 -4.96 4.78
N ASN A 5 -18.61 -5.15 6.08
CA ASN A 5 -19.25 -4.41 7.16
C ASN A 5 -19.07 -2.91 6.85
N PRO A 6 -20.15 -2.13 6.66
CA PRO A 6 -20.04 -0.72 6.33
C PRO A 6 -19.27 -0.04 7.47
N LEU A 7 -18.24 0.71 7.10
CA LEU A 7 -17.39 1.50 7.97
C LEU A 7 -18.25 2.14 9.08
N ARG A 8 -17.96 1.84 10.36
CA ARG A 8 -18.69 2.36 11.52
C ARG A 8 -18.91 3.89 11.42
N ARG A 9 -20.09 4.31 11.87
CA ARG A 9 -20.71 5.65 11.91
C ARG A 9 -19.93 6.75 12.67
N ASP A 10 -18.65 7.00 12.40
CA ASP A 10 -17.90 8.12 13.00
C ASP A 10 -17.55 9.24 12.01
N ARG A 11 -18.12 9.21 10.80
CA ARG A 11 -17.98 10.29 9.81
C ARG A 11 -19.28 11.10 9.70
N PRO A 12 -19.32 12.35 10.19
CA PRO A 12 -20.53 13.18 10.16
C PRO A 12 -21.05 13.48 8.75
N LEU A 13 -20.23 13.28 7.70
CA LEU A 13 -20.57 13.54 6.31
C LEU A 13 -20.62 12.28 5.41
N GLY A 14 -20.36 11.08 5.96
CA GLY A 14 -20.37 9.83 5.16
C GLY A 14 -19.33 9.77 4.03
N LEU A 15 -18.30 10.63 4.05
CA LEU A 15 -17.30 10.73 2.99
C LEU A 15 -16.36 9.51 2.99
N ALA A 16 -15.95 9.10 1.79
CA ALA A 16 -14.91 8.09 1.59
C ALA A 16 -13.54 8.62 2.04
N THR A 17 -12.62 7.71 2.36
CA THR A 17 -11.19 8.01 2.54
C THR A 17 -10.62 8.57 1.24
N ALA A 18 -10.02 9.76 1.28
CA ALA A 18 -9.55 10.46 0.09
C ALA A 18 -8.01 10.47 -0.03
N SER A 19 -7.31 10.31 1.08
CA SER A 19 -5.85 10.33 1.15
C SER A 19 -5.28 9.14 1.93
N VAL A 20 -3.98 8.88 1.76
CA VAL A 20 -3.24 7.90 2.57
C VAL A 20 -3.33 8.25 4.06
N GLY A 21 -3.28 9.54 4.41
CA GLY A 21 -3.48 10.02 5.79
C GLY A 21 -4.84 9.64 6.37
N ASP A 22 -5.92 9.69 5.57
CA ASP A 22 -7.24 9.25 6.02
C ASP A 22 -7.28 7.73 6.30
N TYR A 23 -6.59 6.93 5.47
CA TYR A 23 -6.47 5.49 5.70
C TYR A 23 -5.65 5.17 6.95
N ARG A 24 -4.57 5.91 7.19
CA ARG A 24 -3.78 5.81 8.43
C ARG A 24 -4.64 6.10 9.67
N GLU A 25 -5.44 7.17 9.64
CA GLU A 25 -6.34 7.50 10.75
C GLU A 25 -7.42 6.44 10.97
N VAL A 26 -7.95 5.84 9.89
CA VAL A 26 -8.88 4.71 10.00
C VAL A 26 -8.20 3.49 10.63
N ALA A 27 -6.96 3.19 10.25
CA ALA A 27 -6.19 2.09 10.84
C ALA A 27 -5.94 2.33 12.33
N ARG A 28 -5.52 3.55 12.71
CA ARG A 28 -5.29 3.96 14.11
C ARG A 28 -6.50 3.77 15.01
N ARG A 29 -7.70 4.02 14.49
CA ARG A 29 -8.97 3.85 15.24
C ARG A 29 -9.42 2.39 15.34
N ARG A 30 -8.93 1.51 14.47
CA ARG A 30 -9.39 0.11 14.36
C ARG A 30 -8.44 -0.89 15.02
N LEU A 31 -7.15 -0.63 14.93
CA LEU A 31 -6.13 -1.54 15.42
C LEU A 31 -5.93 -1.35 16.94
N PRO A 32 -5.64 -2.44 17.68
CA PRO A 32 -5.01 -2.34 18.99
C PRO A 32 -3.75 -1.48 18.90
N ARG A 33 -3.49 -0.67 19.93
CA ARG A 33 -2.38 0.31 19.94
C ARG A 33 -1.04 -0.31 19.58
N GLN A 34 -0.74 -1.49 20.12
CA GLN A 34 0.52 -2.20 19.86
C GLN A 34 0.70 -2.56 18.38
N LEU A 35 -0.38 -2.92 17.69
CA LEU A 35 -0.33 -3.26 16.27
C LEU A 35 -0.23 -2.02 15.39
N PHE A 36 -0.91 -0.94 15.77
CA PHE A 36 -0.78 0.33 15.07
C PHE A 36 0.63 0.90 15.21
N ASP A 37 1.16 0.97 16.43
CA ASP A 37 2.52 1.46 16.69
C ASP A 37 3.58 0.61 15.95
N TYR A 38 3.34 -0.70 15.77
CA TYR A 38 4.25 -1.56 15.01
C TYR A 38 4.32 -1.21 13.52
N ILE A 39 3.18 -0.98 12.85
CA ILE A 39 3.16 -0.70 11.40
C ILE A 39 3.46 0.77 11.08
N ASP A 40 3.11 1.68 11.98
CA ASP A 40 3.22 3.12 11.76
C ASP A 40 4.53 3.72 12.26
N GLY A 41 5.16 3.07 13.24
CA GLY A 41 6.36 3.56 13.91
C GLY A 41 7.65 3.37 13.12
N GLY A 42 8.66 4.15 13.50
CA GLY A 42 10.02 4.12 12.97
C GLY A 42 11.07 3.73 14.04
N ALA A 43 12.34 3.79 13.66
CA ALA A 43 13.43 3.50 14.59
C ALA A 43 13.70 4.67 15.55
N TYR A 44 13.86 4.38 16.83
CA TYR A 44 14.21 5.35 17.89
C TYR A 44 13.31 6.59 17.90
N GLU A 45 13.88 7.77 17.66
CA GLU A 45 13.17 9.06 17.62
C GLU A 45 12.49 9.34 16.27
N GLU A 46 12.50 8.36 15.35
CA GLU A 46 11.81 8.41 14.06
C GLU A 46 12.27 9.55 13.13
N ALA A 47 13.44 10.13 13.40
CA ALA A 47 13.97 11.25 12.64
C ALA A 47 14.09 10.95 11.13
N THR A 48 14.56 9.76 10.76
CA THR A 48 14.63 9.34 9.35
C THR A 48 13.25 9.13 8.72
N LEU A 49 12.28 8.64 9.50
CA LEU A 49 10.91 8.46 9.01
C LEU A 49 10.31 9.82 8.63
N ALA A 50 10.46 10.83 9.51
CA ALA A 50 10.03 12.20 9.24
C ALA A 50 10.79 12.84 8.07
N ALA A 51 12.12 12.62 8.00
CA ALA A 51 12.96 13.16 6.93
C ALA A 51 12.53 12.65 5.53
N ASN A 52 12.20 11.36 5.40
CA ASN A 52 11.75 10.79 4.12
C ASN A 52 10.55 11.53 3.52
N THR A 53 9.59 11.94 4.35
CA THR A 53 8.43 12.71 3.90
C THR A 53 8.80 14.16 3.63
N ALA A 54 9.53 14.80 4.55
CA ALA A 54 9.92 16.21 4.42
C ALA A 54 10.77 16.46 3.16
N ASP A 55 11.67 15.56 2.82
CA ASP A 55 12.53 15.66 1.64
C ASP A 55 11.72 15.64 0.34
N LEU A 56 10.66 14.83 0.25
CA LEU A 56 9.77 14.80 -0.91
C LEU A 56 8.88 16.06 -0.97
N GLU A 57 8.38 16.53 0.18
CA GLU A 57 7.56 17.75 0.26
C GLU A 57 8.33 19.02 -0.15
N ALA A 58 9.64 19.05 0.07
CA ALA A 58 10.50 20.16 -0.34
C ALA A 58 10.64 20.29 -1.87
N ILE A 59 10.29 19.25 -2.64
CA ILE A 59 10.40 19.25 -4.10
C ILE A 59 9.22 20.01 -4.71
N SER A 60 9.50 21.18 -5.27
CA SER A 60 8.50 21.96 -6.02
C SER A 60 8.40 21.52 -7.47
N LEU A 61 7.17 21.29 -7.94
CA LEU A 61 6.90 21.00 -9.36
C LEU A 61 6.85 22.29 -10.18
N ARG A 62 7.65 22.36 -11.25
CA ARG A 62 7.54 23.45 -12.23
C ARG A 62 6.36 23.20 -13.16
N GLN A 63 5.27 23.95 -12.97
CA GLN A 63 4.12 23.89 -13.86
C GLN A 63 4.51 24.27 -15.30
N ARG A 64 4.10 23.44 -16.27
CA ARG A 64 4.22 23.73 -17.71
C ARG A 64 2.82 23.93 -18.26
N VAL A 65 2.51 25.15 -18.68
CA VAL A 65 1.19 25.54 -19.20
C VAL A 65 1.11 25.42 -20.72
N LEU A 66 -0.10 25.45 -21.27
CA LEU A 66 -0.37 25.36 -22.71
C LEU A 66 0.22 24.11 -23.37
N ARG A 67 0.18 22.98 -22.65
CA ARG A 67 0.54 21.66 -23.15
C ARG A 67 -0.73 20.83 -23.27
N ASP A 68 -0.90 20.17 -24.42
CA ASP A 68 -1.94 19.16 -24.56
C ASP A 68 -1.59 17.96 -23.67
N VAL A 69 -2.53 17.61 -22.79
CA VAL A 69 -2.45 16.50 -21.84
C VAL A 69 -3.72 15.65 -21.91
N SER A 70 -4.48 15.75 -23.00
CA SER A 70 -5.67 14.94 -23.25
C SER A 70 -5.35 13.44 -23.18
N GLU A 71 -4.19 13.04 -23.70
CA GLU A 71 -3.64 11.70 -23.61
C GLU A 71 -2.46 11.64 -22.64
N ARG A 72 -2.52 10.74 -21.66
CA ARG A 72 -1.47 10.51 -20.66
C ARG A 72 -1.35 9.02 -20.39
N SER A 73 -0.12 8.54 -20.23
CA SER A 73 0.15 7.18 -19.76
C SER A 73 1.01 7.25 -18.49
N MET A 74 0.68 6.38 -17.54
CA MET A 74 1.50 6.12 -16.35
C MET A 74 2.18 4.74 -16.43
N GLY A 75 1.99 4.03 -17.55
CA GLY A 75 2.53 2.69 -17.74
C GLY A 75 4.06 2.70 -17.82
N VAL A 76 4.69 1.72 -17.17
CA VAL A 76 6.15 1.58 -17.14
C VAL A 76 6.53 0.09 -17.13
N SER A 77 7.71 -0.21 -17.68
CA SER A 77 8.32 -1.54 -17.59
C SER A 77 9.35 -1.56 -16.47
N VAL A 78 9.23 -2.48 -15.52
CA VAL A 78 10.12 -2.60 -14.36
C VAL A 78 10.54 -4.07 -14.21
N LEU A 79 11.85 -4.34 -14.30
CA LEU A 79 12.42 -5.69 -14.20
C LEU A 79 11.77 -6.72 -15.16
N GLY A 80 11.27 -6.27 -16.31
CA GLY A 80 10.58 -7.11 -17.30
C GLY A 80 9.06 -7.21 -17.12
N ASP A 81 8.50 -6.65 -16.05
CA ASP A 81 7.05 -6.56 -15.84
C ASP A 81 6.49 -5.24 -16.34
N GLU A 82 5.38 -5.32 -17.08
CA GLU A 82 4.58 -4.15 -17.47
C GLU A 82 3.58 -3.79 -16.36
N LEU A 83 3.75 -2.56 -15.83
CA LEU A 83 2.92 -1.97 -14.78
C LEU A 83 2.05 -0.85 -15.35
N SER A 84 0.84 -0.71 -14.83
CA SER A 84 -0.09 0.36 -15.21
C SER A 84 0.21 1.69 -14.50
N LEU A 85 0.98 1.65 -13.42
CA LEU A 85 1.40 2.79 -12.61
C LEU A 85 2.89 2.62 -12.22
N PRO A 86 3.63 3.72 -12.01
CA PRO A 86 5.04 3.66 -11.63
C PRO A 86 5.21 3.43 -10.13
N VAL A 87 4.48 2.46 -9.56
CA VAL A 87 4.52 2.10 -8.14
C VAL A 87 4.44 0.58 -8.00
N ILE A 88 5.01 0.06 -6.92
CA ILE A 88 4.90 -1.34 -6.50
C ILE A 88 4.49 -1.37 -5.03
N LEU A 89 3.76 -2.40 -4.60
CA LEU A 89 3.49 -2.61 -3.19
C LEU A 89 4.72 -3.24 -2.53
N ALA A 90 5.38 -2.47 -1.67
CA ALA A 90 6.54 -2.91 -0.90
C ALA A 90 6.19 -4.07 0.05
N PRO A 91 7.17 -4.94 0.40
CA PRO A 91 6.94 -6.05 1.31
C PRO A 91 6.68 -5.53 2.72
N VAL A 92 5.58 -5.96 3.32
CA VAL A 92 5.22 -5.67 4.71
C VAL A 92 5.14 -6.99 5.47
N GLY A 93 6.04 -7.14 6.45
CA GLY A 93 6.04 -8.32 7.31
C GLY A 93 4.79 -8.39 8.19
N LEU A 94 4.35 -9.61 8.48
CA LEU A 94 3.26 -9.90 9.40
C LEU A 94 1.95 -9.16 9.08
N ALA A 95 1.67 -8.88 7.81
CA ALA A 95 0.53 -8.05 7.42
C ALA A 95 -0.82 -8.65 7.90
N GLY A 96 -0.90 -9.97 8.00
CA GLY A 96 -2.01 -10.71 8.59
C GLY A 96 -2.38 -10.29 10.03
N MET A 97 -1.49 -9.62 10.76
CA MET A 97 -1.77 -9.06 12.10
C MET A 97 -2.68 -7.83 12.03
N PHE A 98 -2.65 -7.06 10.93
CA PHE A 98 -3.41 -5.82 10.78
C PHE A 98 -4.78 -6.05 10.13
N ALA A 99 -4.88 -7.06 9.26
CA ALA A 99 -6.14 -7.51 8.69
C ALA A 99 -6.06 -9.00 8.35
N ARG A 100 -7.19 -9.71 8.48
CA ARG A 100 -7.24 -11.14 8.16
C ARG A 100 -6.82 -11.38 6.70
N ARG A 101 -5.75 -12.16 6.51
CA ARG A 101 -5.17 -12.49 5.19
C ARG A 101 -4.84 -11.23 4.38
N ALA A 102 -4.20 -10.26 5.02
CA ALA A 102 -3.89 -8.97 4.43
C ALA A 102 -3.01 -9.10 3.18
N GLU A 103 -2.05 -10.02 3.18
CA GLU A 103 -1.13 -10.27 2.07
C GLU A 103 -1.90 -10.68 0.80
N VAL A 104 -2.82 -11.65 0.93
CA VAL A 104 -3.71 -12.06 -0.17
C VAL A 104 -4.62 -10.92 -0.64
N ALA A 105 -5.14 -10.11 0.29
CA ALA A 105 -5.97 -8.97 -0.05
C ALA A 105 -5.18 -7.89 -0.81
N ALA A 106 -3.95 -7.61 -0.38
CA ALA A 106 -3.03 -6.66 -0.99
C ALA A 106 -2.58 -7.14 -2.39
N ALA A 107 -2.22 -8.41 -2.53
CA ALA A 107 -1.85 -9.00 -3.82
C ALA A 107 -2.97 -8.89 -4.86
N ARG A 108 -4.22 -9.17 -4.47
CA ARG A 108 -5.40 -8.98 -5.34
C ARG A 108 -5.63 -7.52 -5.70
N ALA A 109 -5.45 -6.61 -4.74
CA ALA A 109 -5.60 -5.18 -5.00
C ALA A 109 -4.52 -4.67 -5.98
N ALA A 110 -3.28 -5.15 -5.83
CA ALA A 110 -2.17 -4.84 -6.72
C ALA A 110 -2.44 -5.35 -8.14
N GLU A 111 -2.86 -6.63 -8.28
CA GLU A 111 -3.21 -7.20 -9.59
C GLU A 111 -4.36 -6.44 -10.25
N HIS A 112 -5.39 -6.07 -9.48
CA HIS A 112 -6.50 -5.28 -9.99
C HIS A 112 -6.06 -3.88 -10.46
N ALA A 113 -5.14 -3.24 -9.74
CA ALA A 113 -4.56 -1.95 -10.10
C ALA A 113 -3.48 -2.03 -11.20
N GLY A 114 -3.10 -3.24 -11.61
CA GLY A 114 -2.05 -3.46 -12.61
C GLY A 114 -0.65 -3.12 -12.11
N VAL A 115 -0.38 -3.29 -10.82
CA VAL A 115 0.95 -3.09 -10.20
C VAL A 115 1.45 -4.38 -9.55
N SER A 116 2.77 -4.50 -9.37
CA SER A 116 3.37 -5.67 -8.72
C SER A 116 3.22 -5.59 -7.20
N PHE A 117 3.10 -6.76 -6.58
CA PHE A 117 3.11 -6.96 -5.14
C PHE A 117 4.36 -7.75 -4.74
N VAL A 118 5.04 -7.31 -3.68
CA VAL A 118 6.22 -7.97 -3.14
C VAL A 118 5.85 -8.67 -1.84
N GLU A 119 6.00 -9.98 -1.81
CA GLU A 119 5.77 -10.82 -0.64
C GLU A 119 7.00 -10.80 0.28
N SER A 120 6.77 -10.71 1.60
CA SER A 120 7.85 -10.70 2.59
C SER A 120 8.23 -12.11 3.03
N THR A 121 9.50 -12.33 3.38
CA THR A 121 9.94 -13.57 4.07
C THR A 121 9.20 -13.80 5.39
N VAL A 122 8.76 -12.73 6.06
CA VAL A 122 8.08 -12.79 7.37
C VAL A 122 6.58 -12.51 7.25
N SER A 123 5.97 -12.85 6.12
CA SER A 123 4.51 -12.83 5.95
C SER A 123 3.78 -13.89 6.77
N ILE A 124 2.49 -13.69 7.02
CA ILE A 124 1.62 -14.69 7.67
C ILE A 124 1.00 -15.64 6.65
N CYS A 125 0.59 -15.14 5.49
CA CYS A 125 0.20 -16.00 4.37
C CYS A 125 1.44 -16.65 3.76
N SER A 126 1.32 -17.90 3.29
CA SER A 126 2.42 -18.53 2.57
C SER A 126 2.52 -17.98 1.14
N VAL A 127 3.71 -18.09 0.53
CA VAL A 127 3.93 -17.70 -0.88
C VAL A 127 2.96 -18.43 -1.80
N GLU A 128 2.69 -19.72 -1.55
CA GLU A 128 1.75 -20.52 -2.35
C GLU A 128 0.32 -20.00 -2.23
N GLU A 129 -0.10 -19.59 -1.03
CA GLU A 129 -1.43 -19.04 -0.81
C GLU A 129 -1.61 -17.71 -1.57
N VAL A 130 -0.59 -16.85 -1.53
CA VAL A 130 -0.59 -15.56 -2.23
C VAL A 130 -0.56 -15.78 -3.74
N ALA A 131 0.33 -16.63 -4.24
CA ALA A 131 0.45 -16.95 -5.66
C ALA A 131 -0.82 -17.60 -6.23
N ALA A 132 -1.53 -18.42 -5.44
CA ALA A 132 -2.82 -18.99 -5.85
C ALA A 132 -3.97 -17.96 -5.90
N ALA A 133 -3.79 -16.78 -5.29
CA ALA A 133 -4.81 -15.73 -5.24
C ALA A 133 -4.72 -14.73 -6.39
N THR A 134 -3.64 -14.77 -7.18
CA THR A 134 -3.36 -13.89 -8.33
C THR A 134 -3.03 -14.71 -9.57
N LYS A 135 -3.05 -14.09 -10.75
CA LYS A 135 -2.61 -14.70 -12.01
C LYS A 135 -1.11 -14.56 -12.21
N ARG A 136 -0.54 -13.43 -11.78
CA ARG A 136 0.90 -13.19 -11.79
C ARG A 136 1.50 -13.60 -10.44
N PRO A 137 2.64 -14.31 -10.40
CA PRO A 137 3.30 -14.62 -9.15
C PRO A 137 3.78 -13.32 -8.48
N PRO A 138 3.79 -13.25 -7.14
CA PRO A 138 4.34 -12.10 -6.44
C PRO A 138 5.86 -12.04 -6.62
N TRP A 139 6.43 -10.85 -6.55
CA TRP A 139 7.86 -10.71 -6.29
C TRP A 139 8.14 -11.14 -4.84
N PHE A 140 9.38 -11.51 -4.53
CA PHE A 140 9.71 -12.02 -3.20
C PHE A 140 10.90 -11.26 -2.59
N GLN A 141 10.71 -10.78 -1.36
CA GLN A 141 11.76 -10.20 -0.54
C GLN A 141 12.33 -11.29 0.37
N LEU A 142 13.60 -11.64 0.16
CA LEU A 142 14.30 -12.68 0.90
C LEU A 142 15.08 -12.13 2.10
N TYR A 143 14.94 -12.79 3.26
CA TYR A 143 15.90 -12.78 4.37
C TYR A 143 16.62 -14.13 4.42
N VAL A 144 17.97 -14.11 4.50
CA VAL A 144 18.85 -15.30 4.55
C VAL A 144 19.13 -15.72 5.98
#